data_AF-A0AA39UHE1-F1
#
_entry.id   AF-A0AA39UHE1-F1
#
_cell.length_a   1.000
_cell.length_b   1.000
_cell.length_c   1.000
_cell.angle_alpha   90.00
_cell.angle_beta   90.00
_cell.angle_gamma   90.00
#
_symmetry.space_group_name_H-M   'P 1'
#
loop_
_entity.id
_entity.type
_entity.pdbx_description
1 polymer ?
#
loop_
_entity_poly.entity_id
_entity_poly.type
_entity_poly.pdbx_seq_one_letter_code
_entity_poly.pdbx_strand_id
1 'polypeptide(L)'
;MDALESRMVGLEEAISGMQTTLGDAVDRLDGLETDYGEITQATKSTIHETQKGLKEDVEEVRTEWVSYKSSPTVAYGATSSTSTLSAIQVPKPATYNGTRNAMEVENFLFGLEQYFEAKGARDDATKIANTPTFLRDAAQLWWRRKHGDSGKGINSIHTWEDFKKELKRQFCPTNAEKEARGRLRRLKQMGSIRDYIKEFTTLSLEIEDMSEKDSLFYFMDGLKDWARVELKERMCKI
;
A
#
# COMPACT_ATOMS: atom_id res chain seq x y z
N MET A 1 -36.79 -14.10 73.62
CA MET A 1 -37.30 -14.59 72.32
C MET A 1 -37.11 -13.51 71.26
N ASP A 2 -37.32 -12.24 71.60
CA ASP A 2 -37.33 -11.07 70.70
C ASP A 2 -36.06 -10.86 69.85
N ALA A 3 -34.87 -11.15 70.39
CA ALA A 3 -33.62 -10.99 69.64
C ALA A 3 -33.41 -12.06 68.55
N LEU A 4 -33.99 -13.24 68.73
CA LEU A 4 -33.91 -14.32 67.73
C LEU A 4 -34.90 -14.07 66.59
N GLU A 5 -36.12 -13.60 66.92
CA GLU A 5 -37.13 -13.19 65.94
C GLU A 5 -36.66 -12.01 65.08
N SER A 6 -36.07 -10.97 65.69
CA SER A 6 -35.53 -9.83 64.93
C SER A 6 -34.42 -10.24 63.95
N ARG A 7 -33.57 -11.21 64.33
CA ARG A 7 -32.53 -11.75 63.43
C ARG A 7 -33.12 -12.63 62.32
N MET A 8 -34.19 -13.36 62.61
CA MET A 8 -34.89 -14.18 61.63
C MET A 8 -35.57 -13.31 60.57
N VAL A 9 -36.26 -12.25 60.98
CA VAL A 9 -36.86 -11.26 60.06
C VAL A 9 -35.79 -10.59 59.19
N GLY A 10 -34.66 -10.17 59.78
CA GLY A 10 -33.57 -9.58 58.99
C GLY A 10 -32.94 -10.56 57.98
N LEU A 11 -32.93 -11.85 58.26
CA LEU A 11 -32.48 -12.88 57.31
C LEU A 11 -33.52 -13.11 56.20
N GLU A 12 -34.81 -13.11 56.53
CA GLU A 12 -35.90 -13.23 55.54
C GLU A 12 -35.92 -12.05 54.57
N GLU A 13 -35.74 -10.82 55.08
CA GLU A 13 -35.62 -9.62 54.24
C GLU A 13 -34.39 -9.67 53.33
N ALA A 14 -33.24 -10.11 53.86
CA ALA A 14 -32.02 -10.26 53.07
C ALA A 14 -32.15 -11.34 51.98
N ILE A 15 -32.80 -12.47 52.29
CA ILE A 15 -33.09 -13.54 51.32
C ILE A 15 -34.04 -13.04 50.25
N SER A 16 -35.09 -12.32 50.62
CA SER A 16 -36.04 -11.73 49.66
C SER A 16 -35.34 -10.74 48.74
N GLY A 17 -34.48 -9.86 49.28
CA GLY A 17 -33.67 -8.93 48.48
C GLY A 17 -32.70 -9.65 47.53
N MET A 18 -32.10 -10.76 47.96
CA MET A 18 -31.27 -11.57 47.06
C MET A 18 -32.08 -12.21 45.94
N GLN A 19 -33.27 -12.74 46.25
CA GLN A 19 -34.16 -13.34 45.25
C GLN A 19 -34.60 -12.33 44.20
N THR A 20 -34.92 -11.09 44.59
CA THR A 20 -35.27 -10.03 43.63
C THR A 20 -34.08 -9.66 42.75
N THR A 21 -32.89 -9.47 43.33
CA THR A 21 -31.69 -9.14 42.54
C THR A 21 -31.27 -10.26 41.58
N LEU A 22 -31.50 -11.52 41.96
CA LEU A 22 -31.25 -12.67 41.11
C LEU A 22 -32.26 -12.73 39.95
N GLY A 23 -33.53 -12.43 40.22
CA GLY A 23 -34.56 -12.28 39.18
C GLY A 23 -34.18 -11.23 38.14
N ASP A 24 -33.83 -10.02 38.60
CA ASP A 24 -33.39 -8.92 37.73
C ASP A 24 -32.15 -9.30 36.91
N ALA A 25 -31.23 -10.08 37.48
CA ALA A 25 -30.03 -10.54 36.77
C ALA A 25 -30.34 -11.59 35.69
N VAL A 26 -31.30 -12.49 35.94
CA VAL A 26 -31.77 -13.48 34.95
C VAL A 26 -32.46 -12.79 33.80
N ASP A 27 -33.35 -11.83 34.07
CA ASP A 27 -34.04 -11.06 33.02
C ASP A 27 -33.05 -10.29 32.13
N ARG A 28 -31.98 -9.76 32.72
CA ARG A 28 -30.89 -9.09 31.98
C ARG A 28 -30.07 -10.05 31.11
N LEU A 29 -29.88 -11.29 31.54
CA LEU A 29 -29.18 -12.31 30.76
C LEU A 29 -30.03 -12.77 29.57
N ASP A 30 -31.32 -12.97 29.77
CA ASP A 30 -32.26 -13.31 28.69
C ASP A 30 -32.35 -12.19 27.65
N GLY A 31 -32.36 -10.93 28.10
CA GLY A 31 -32.28 -9.77 27.22
C GLY A 31 -31.00 -9.75 26.38
N LEU A 32 -29.85 -10.05 26.98
CA LEU A 32 -28.58 -10.09 26.26
C LEU A 32 -28.50 -11.25 25.25
N GLU A 33 -29.05 -12.42 25.59
CA GLU A 33 -29.13 -13.55 24.67
C GLU A 33 -30.01 -13.24 23.46
N THR A 34 -31.12 -12.53 23.69
CA THR A 34 -32.02 -12.04 22.63
C THR A 34 -31.30 -11.05 21.71
N ASP A 35 -30.67 -10.02 22.28
CA ASP A 35 -29.92 -9.00 21.52
C ASP A 35 -28.79 -9.63 20.70
N TYR A 36 -28.06 -10.60 21.27
CA TYR A 36 -26.99 -11.31 20.58
C TYR A 36 -27.52 -12.14 19.39
N GLY A 37 -28.69 -12.75 19.54
CA GLY A 37 -29.39 -13.45 18.46
C GLY A 37 -29.75 -12.52 17.30
N GLU A 38 -30.34 -11.36 17.61
CA GLU A 38 -30.73 -10.35 16.62
C GLU A 38 -29.52 -9.79 15.87
N ILE A 39 -28.45 -9.42 16.59
CA ILE A 39 -27.20 -8.92 16.00
C ILE A 39 -26.60 -9.97 15.06
N THR A 40 -26.59 -11.24 15.49
CA THR A 40 -26.06 -12.35 14.69
C THR A 40 -26.86 -12.52 13.40
N GLN A 41 -28.19 -12.44 13.47
CA GLN A 41 -29.05 -12.58 12.31
C GLN A 41 -28.93 -11.38 11.35
N ALA A 42 -28.91 -10.15 11.87
CA ALA A 42 -28.73 -8.93 11.08
C ALA A 42 -27.37 -8.93 10.34
N THR A 43 -26.31 -9.39 11.02
CA THR A 43 -24.98 -9.51 10.43
C THR A 43 -24.96 -10.55 9.30
N LYS A 44 -25.56 -11.72 9.51
CA LYS A 44 -25.70 -12.76 8.48
C LYS A 44 -26.47 -12.25 7.25
N SER A 45 -27.56 -11.51 7.47
CA SER A 45 -28.37 -10.94 6.39
C SER A 45 -27.57 -9.94 5.55
N THR A 46 -26.88 -9.00 6.21
CA THR A 46 -26.04 -8.00 5.52
C THR A 46 -24.91 -8.64 4.72
N ILE A 47 -24.26 -9.68 5.28
CA ILE A 47 -23.22 -10.44 4.56
C ILE A 47 -23.81 -11.13 3.32
N HIS A 48 -24.96 -11.77 3.45
CA HIS A 48 -25.59 -12.45 2.31
C HIS A 48 -25.99 -11.47 1.21
N GLU A 49 -26.50 -10.29 1.58
CA GLU A 49 -26.88 -9.25 0.62
C GLU A 49 -25.67 -8.66 -0.12
N THR A 50 -24.60 -8.35 0.60
CA THR A 50 -23.34 -7.88 -0.02
C THR A 50 -22.69 -8.94 -0.92
N GLN A 51 -22.72 -10.21 -0.53
CA GLN A 51 -22.26 -11.32 -1.37
C GLN A 51 -23.09 -11.48 -2.64
N LYS A 52 -24.41 -11.31 -2.54
CA LYS A 52 -25.31 -11.34 -3.70
C LYS A 52 -24.99 -10.20 -4.66
N GLY A 53 -24.88 -8.96 -4.17
CA GLY A 53 -24.54 -7.80 -4.99
C GLY A 53 -23.20 -7.97 -5.71
N LEU A 54 -22.16 -8.40 -4.99
CA LEU A 54 -20.84 -8.65 -5.59
C LEU A 54 -20.90 -9.73 -6.69
N LYS A 55 -21.75 -10.75 -6.53
CA LYS A 55 -21.91 -11.79 -7.54
C LYS A 55 -22.62 -11.25 -8.80
N GLU A 56 -23.60 -10.36 -8.64
CA GLU A 56 -24.29 -9.70 -9.74
C GLU A 56 -23.32 -8.80 -10.51
N ASP A 57 -22.53 -7.97 -9.82
CA ASP A 57 -21.52 -7.10 -10.43
C ASP A 57 -20.47 -7.91 -11.23
N VAL A 58 -20.03 -9.06 -10.70
CA VAL A 58 -19.07 -9.94 -11.38
C VAL A 58 -19.66 -10.54 -12.66
N GLU A 59 -20.93 -10.97 -12.64
CA GLU A 59 -21.58 -11.48 -13.85
C GLU A 59 -21.87 -10.34 -14.85
N GLU A 60 -22.18 -9.13 -14.40
CA GLU A 60 -22.33 -7.95 -15.28
C GLU A 60 -21.03 -7.67 -16.04
N VAL A 61 -19.91 -7.51 -15.32
CA VAL A 61 -18.58 -7.29 -15.94
C VAL A 61 -18.21 -8.43 -16.88
N ARG A 62 -18.55 -9.67 -16.51
CA ARG A 62 -18.32 -10.84 -17.36
C ARG A 62 -19.14 -10.78 -18.64
N THR A 63 -20.41 -10.37 -18.58
CA THR A 63 -21.26 -10.22 -19.78
C THR A 63 -20.82 -9.06 -20.67
N GLU A 64 -20.41 -7.93 -20.10
CA GLU A 64 -19.81 -6.80 -20.84
C GLU A 64 -18.56 -7.23 -21.59
N TRP A 65 -17.67 -7.99 -20.92
CA TRP A 65 -16.45 -8.52 -21.52
C TRP A 65 -16.71 -9.46 -22.70
N VAL A 66 -17.72 -10.34 -22.56
CA VAL A 66 -18.12 -11.26 -23.64
C VAL A 66 -18.74 -10.50 -24.81
N SER A 67 -19.59 -9.52 -24.54
CA SER A 67 -20.22 -8.66 -25.56
C SER A 67 -19.17 -7.87 -26.37
N TYR A 68 -18.21 -7.27 -25.67
CA TYR A 68 -17.08 -6.57 -26.29
C TYR A 68 -16.26 -7.48 -27.22
N LYS A 69 -16.13 -8.77 -26.89
CA LYS A 69 -15.41 -9.76 -27.71
C LYS A 69 -16.21 -10.26 -28.92
N SER A 70 -17.54 -10.17 -28.89
CA SER A 70 -18.43 -10.81 -29.88
C SER A 70 -19.03 -9.87 -30.93
N SER A 71 -18.76 -8.56 -30.88
CA SER A 71 -19.29 -7.61 -31.88
C SER A 71 -18.58 -7.73 -33.25
N PRO A 72 -19.27 -8.10 -34.35
CA PRO A 72 -18.67 -8.20 -35.67
C PRO A 72 -18.85 -6.89 -36.44
N THR A 73 -17.77 -6.14 -36.67
CA THR A 73 -17.75 -5.08 -37.68
C THR A 73 -17.56 -5.68 -39.07
N VAL A 74 -18.52 -5.38 -39.95
CA VAL A 74 -18.73 -5.95 -41.28
C VAL A 74 -17.63 -5.53 -42.29
N ALA A 75 -17.33 -6.47 -43.17
CA ALA A 75 -16.25 -6.57 -44.17
C ALA A 75 -16.29 -5.55 -45.32
N TYR A 76 -15.14 -5.35 -46.01
CA TYR A 76 -14.90 -5.78 -47.40
C TYR A 76 -13.41 -5.67 -47.78
N GLY A 77 -12.86 -6.71 -48.42
CA GLY A 77 -11.61 -6.66 -49.19
C GLY A 77 -10.47 -7.55 -48.68
N ALA A 78 -10.38 -8.77 -49.23
CA ALA A 78 -9.34 -9.76 -48.93
C ALA A 78 -7.93 -9.29 -49.27
N THR A 79 -6.96 -9.50 -48.37
CA THR A 79 -5.84 -10.45 -48.52
C THR A 79 -4.99 -10.45 -47.24
N SER A 80 -4.75 -11.65 -46.69
CA SER A 80 -3.65 -12.02 -45.78
C SER A 80 -3.15 -10.94 -44.80
N SER A 81 -3.70 -10.87 -43.59
CA SER A 81 -3.11 -10.06 -42.51
C SER A 81 -3.49 -10.61 -41.14
N THR A 82 -2.47 -10.89 -40.35
CA THR A 82 -2.45 -11.28 -38.95
C THR A 82 -3.36 -10.39 -38.09
N SER A 83 -4.22 -11.00 -37.26
CA SER A 83 -5.12 -10.29 -36.35
C SER A 83 -4.39 -9.30 -35.45
N THR A 84 -4.62 -8.01 -35.66
CA THR A 84 -4.22 -6.94 -34.75
C THR A 84 -5.23 -6.85 -33.60
N LEU A 85 -4.87 -7.46 -32.46
CA LEU A 85 -5.43 -7.05 -31.17
C LEU A 85 -5.30 -5.52 -31.07
N SER A 86 -6.38 -4.83 -30.73
CA SER A 86 -6.34 -3.40 -30.36
C SER A 86 -5.23 -3.21 -29.35
N ALA A 87 -4.11 -2.66 -29.79
CA ALA A 87 -2.90 -2.59 -29.00
C ALA A 87 -3.23 -1.80 -27.73
N ILE A 88 -3.10 -2.43 -26.56
CA ILE A 88 -3.09 -1.72 -25.28
C ILE A 88 -2.09 -0.58 -25.45
N GLN A 89 -2.60 0.65 -25.51
CA GLN A 89 -1.75 1.83 -25.63
C GLN A 89 -1.08 2.01 -24.28
N VAL A 90 0.11 1.42 -24.14
CA VAL A 90 0.93 1.57 -22.95
C VAL A 90 1.15 3.07 -22.72
N PRO A 91 0.67 3.64 -21.59
CA PRO A 91 0.83 5.05 -21.32
C PRO A 91 2.32 5.40 -21.28
N LYS A 92 2.67 6.54 -21.87
CA LYS A 92 4.05 6.97 -21.96
C LYS A 92 4.60 7.26 -20.55
N PRO A 93 5.76 6.73 -20.15
CA PRO A 93 6.32 6.96 -18.84
C PRO A 93 6.68 8.44 -18.64
N ALA A 94 6.68 8.86 -17.38
CA ALA A 94 7.07 10.20 -16.98
C ALA A 94 8.50 10.51 -17.44
N THR A 95 8.74 11.76 -17.81
CA THR A 95 10.09 12.22 -18.17
C THR A 95 10.90 12.55 -16.92
N TYR A 96 12.20 12.31 -16.97
CA TYR A 96 13.12 12.61 -15.88
C TYR A 96 14.04 13.78 -16.23
N ASN A 97 14.03 14.82 -15.40
CA ASN A 97 14.76 16.08 -15.60
C ASN A 97 16.18 16.08 -15.01
N GLY A 98 16.56 15.07 -14.23
CA GLY A 98 17.85 15.01 -13.55
C GLY A 98 17.86 15.55 -12.11
N THR A 99 16.70 15.66 -11.45
CA THR A 99 16.63 15.93 -10.00
C THR A 99 17.48 14.92 -9.24
N ARG A 100 18.44 15.39 -8.43
CA ARG A 100 19.30 14.49 -7.63
C ARG A 100 18.56 13.94 -6.41
N ASN A 101 17.70 12.95 -6.66
CA ASN A 101 16.87 12.29 -5.66
C ASN A 101 16.83 10.79 -5.99
N ALA A 102 17.23 9.93 -5.05
CA ALA A 102 17.29 8.49 -5.29
C ALA A 102 15.92 7.91 -5.65
N MET A 103 14.87 8.30 -4.92
CA MET A 103 13.50 7.84 -5.17
C MET A 103 12.98 8.25 -6.56
N GLU A 104 13.25 9.48 -7.02
CA GLU A 104 12.84 9.89 -8.37
C GLU A 104 13.59 9.12 -9.47
N VAL A 105 14.89 8.83 -9.26
CA VAL A 105 15.69 8.02 -10.17
C VAL A 105 15.16 6.58 -10.24
N GLU A 106 14.88 5.95 -9.09
CA GLU A 106 14.36 4.58 -9.03
C GLU A 106 12.96 4.49 -9.65
N ASN A 107 12.05 5.41 -9.31
CA ASN A 107 10.70 5.45 -9.86
C ASN A 107 10.72 5.64 -11.39
N PHE A 108 11.62 6.49 -11.89
CA PHE A 108 11.81 6.68 -13.33
C PHE A 108 12.30 5.40 -14.01
N LEU A 109 13.36 4.77 -13.46
CA LEU A 109 13.92 3.53 -14.03
C LEU A 109 12.88 2.41 -14.05
N PHE A 110 12.17 2.21 -12.93
CA PHE A 110 11.13 1.20 -12.82
C PHE A 110 10.00 1.44 -13.83
N GLY A 111 9.46 2.65 -13.90
CA GLY A 111 8.39 2.98 -14.85
C GLY A 111 8.81 2.81 -16.30
N LEU A 112 10.08 3.13 -16.62
CA LEU A 112 10.63 2.97 -17.95
C LEU A 112 10.85 1.50 -18.34
N GLU A 113 11.29 0.67 -17.40
CA GLU A 113 11.40 -0.79 -17.60
C GLU A 113 10.03 -1.42 -17.88
N GLN A 114 9.00 -1.06 -17.10
CA GLN A 114 7.64 -1.55 -17.34
C GLN A 114 7.10 -1.12 -18.70
N TYR A 115 7.40 0.12 -19.11
CA TYR A 115 7.02 0.61 -20.43
C TYR A 115 7.70 -0.18 -21.56
N PHE A 116 9.02 -0.43 -21.44
CA PHE A 116 9.75 -1.20 -22.44
C PHE A 116 9.29 -2.65 -22.52
N GLU A 117 9.04 -3.30 -21.39
CA GLU A 117 8.51 -4.68 -21.38
C GLU A 117 7.12 -4.73 -22.03
N ALA A 118 6.24 -3.78 -21.71
CA ALA A 118 4.91 -3.70 -22.30
C ALA A 118 4.93 -3.37 -23.81
N LYS A 119 5.96 -2.68 -24.31
CA LYS A 119 6.19 -2.44 -25.74
C LYS A 119 6.99 -3.55 -26.43
N GLY A 120 7.42 -4.59 -25.72
CA GLY A 120 8.20 -5.70 -26.25
C GLY A 120 9.67 -5.38 -26.53
N ALA A 121 10.19 -4.25 -26.02
CA ALA A 121 11.59 -3.87 -26.16
C ALA A 121 12.44 -4.59 -25.10
N ARG A 122 12.89 -5.81 -25.43
CA ARG A 122 13.66 -6.66 -24.51
C ARG A 122 15.16 -6.48 -24.63
N ASP A 123 15.65 -6.09 -25.80
CA ASP A 123 17.08 -5.94 -26.04
C ASP A 123 17.63 -4.63 -25.46
N ASP A 124 18.82 -4.72 -24.88
CA ASP A 124 19.49 -3.61 -24.21
C ASP A 124 19.78 -2.45 -25.17
N ALA A 125 20.15 -2.75 -26.42
CA ALA A 125 20.43 -1.74 -27.42
C ALA A 125 19.21 -0.85 -27.70
N THR A 126 18.02 -1.43 -27.87
CA THR A 126 16.77 -0.70 -28.07
C THR A 126 16.39 0.10 -26.83
N LYS A 127 16.51 -0.47 -25.63
CA LYS A 127 16.25 0.26 -24.37
C LYS A 127 17.15 1.49 -24.24
N ILE A 128 18.45 1.31 -24.44
CA ILE A 128 19.46 2.38 -24.38
C ILE A 128 19.21 3.43 -25.47
N ALA A 129 18.87 3.04 -26.69
CA ALA A 129 18.61 3.97 -27.79
C ALA A 129 17.35 4.83 -27.57
N ASN A 130 16.32 4.28 -26.91
CA ASN A 130 15.04 4.97 -26.70
C ASN A 130 14.99 5.79 -25.41
N THR A 131 15.72 5.39 -24.37
CA THR A 131 15.75 6.09 -23.06
C THR A 131 16.01 7.60 -23.14
N PRO A 132 16.89 8.13 -24.01
CA PRO A 132 17.16 9.56 -24.12
C PRO A 132 15.93 10.40 -24.46
N THR A 133 14.93 9.79 -25.10
CA THR A 133 13.66 10.46 -25.43
C THR A 133 12.81 10.79 -24.19
N PHE A 134 13.11 10.16 -23.06
CA PHE A 134 12.46 10.37 -21.76
C PHE A 134 13.28 11.22 -20.80
N LEU A 135 14.51 11.60 -21.17
CA LEU A 135 15.35 12.49 -20.36
C LEU A 135 15.11 13.95 -20.74
N ARG A 136 15.14 14.85 -19.76
CA ARG A 136 15.01 16.31 -19.90
C ARG A 136 16.14 17.00 -19.14
N ASP A 137 16.34 18.27 -19.44
CA ASP A 137 17.23 19.19 -18.72
C ASP A 137 18.62 18.59 -18.39
N ALA A 138 18.96 18.48 -17.10
CA ALA A 138 20.26 18.02 -16.64
C ALA A 138 20.52 16.56 -17.03
N ALA A 139 19.49 15.70 -17.00
CA ALA A 139 19.61 14.31 -17.41
C ALA A 139 19.90 14.15 -18.91
N GLN A 140 19.26 14.97 -19.75
CA GLN A 140 19.48 14.95 -21.20
C GLN A 140 20.89 15.45 -21.56
N LEU A 141 21.39 16.48 -20.88
CA LEU A 141 22.76 16.99 -21.06
C LEU A 141 23.81 15.96 -20.64
N TRP A 142 23.58 15.29 -19.51
CA TRP A 142 24.44 14.20 -19.05
C TRP A 142 24.52 13.06 -20.08
N TRP A 143 23.37 12.62 -20.60
CA TRP A 143 23.34 11.57 -21.61
C TRP A 143 24.10 11.97 -22.88
N ARG A 144 23.91 13.19 -23.35
CA ARG A 144 24.64 13.72 -24.53
C ARG A 144 26.15 13.68 -24.34
N ARG A 145 26.63 14.03 -23.14
CA ARG A 145 28.06 13.95 -22.81
C ARG A 145 28.56 12.51 -22.81
N LYS A 146 27.84 11.60 -22.15
CA LYS A 146 28.19 10.17 -22.07
C LYS A 146 28.19 9.48 -23.42
N HIS A 147 27.19 9.75 -24.26
CA HIS A 147 27.09 9.20 -25.62
C HIS A 147 28.16 9.78 -26.56
N GLY A 148 28.54 11.05 -26.38
CA GLY A 148 29.65 11.66 -27.13
C GLY A 148 31.02 11.06 -26.77
N ASP A 149 31.21 10.64 -25.53
CA ASP A 149 32.44 10.03 -25.04
C ASP A 149 32.57 8.52 -25.37
N SER A 150 31.50 7.87 -25.84
CA SER A 150 31.51 6.46 -26.25
C SER A 150 32.47 6.18 -27.41
N GLY A 151 32.73 7.17 -28.27
CA GLY A 151 33.74 7.08 -29.34
C GLY A 151 35.20 7.10 -28.84
N LYS A 152 35.43 7.39 -27.55
CA LYS A 152 36.77 7.47 -26.94
C LYS A 152 37.08 6.29 -26.01
N GLY A 153 36.18 5.32 -25.89
CA GLY A 153 36.39 4.09 -25.11
C GLY A 153 36.41 4.24 -23.58
N ILE A 154 36.19 5.44 -23.04
CA ILE A 154 36.39 5.71 -21.61
C ILE A 154 35.18 5.33 -20.73
N ASN A 155 33.96 5.20 -21.27
CA ASN A 155 32.76 4.80 -20.50
C ASN A 155 31.65 4.33 -21.46
N SER A 156 31.86 3.22 -22.14
CA SER A 156 30.88 2.72 -23.09
C SER A 156 29.77 1.96 -22.36
N ILE A 157 28.54 2.51 -22.41
CA ILE A 157 27.34 1.91 -21.83
C ILE A 157 26.81 0.91 -22.86
N HIS A 158 27.06 -0.38 -22.64
CA HIS A 158 26.68 -1.44 -23.59
C HIS A 158 25.46 -2.23 -23.15
N THR A 159 25.22 -2.31 -21.84
CA THR A 159 24.08 -3.04 -21.28
C THR A 159 23.11 -2.09 -20.58
N TRP A 160 21.87 -2.56 -20.41
CA TRP A 160 20.85 -1.81 -19.67
C TRP A 160 21.25 -1.64 -18.20
N GLU A 161 21.94 -2.63 -17.62
CA GLU A 161 22.47 -2.54 -16.26
C GLU A 161 23.56 -1.48 -16.13
N ASP A 162 24.45 -1.36 -17.13
CA ASP A 162 25.45 -0.29 -17.16
C ASP A 162 24.77 1.08 -17.19
N PHE A 163 23.71 1.22 -17.99
CA PHE A 163 22.92 2.45 -18.04
C PHE A 163 22.34 2.81 -16.66
N LYS A 164 21.67 1.85 -16.02
CA LYS A 164 21.07 2.05 -14.69
C LYS A 164 22.14 2.45 -13.67
N LYS A 165 23.28 1.74 -13.64
CA LYS A 165 24.38 2.01 -12.73
C LYS A 165 24.96 3.41 -12.95
N GLU A 166 25.17 3.82 -14.20
CA GLU A 166 25.71 5.14 -14.54
C GLU A 166 24.73 6.26 -14.21
N LEU A 167 23.43 6.07 -14.47
CA LEU A 167 22.38 7.02 -14.12
C LEU A 167 22.28 7.18 -12.60
N LYS A 168 22.22 6.07 -11.86
CA LYS A 168 22.23 6.07 -10.40
C LYS A 168 23.49 6.73 -9.85
N ARG A 169 24.68 6.41 -10.38
CA ARG A 169 25.93 7.05 -9.93
C ARG A 169 25.93 8.57 -10.13
N GLN A 170 25.32 9.06 -11.20
CA GLN A 170 25.28 10.49 -11.49
C GLN A 170 24.26 11.24 -10.63
N PHE A 171 23.08 10.66 -10.46
CA PHE A 171 21.91 11.37 -9.93
C PHE A 171 21.43 10.89 -8.57
N CYS A 172 21.74 9.67 -8.14
CA CYS A 172 21.56 9.30 -6.75
C CYS A 172 22.60 10.05 -5.91
N PRO A 173 22.18 10.84 -4.92
CA PRO A 173 23.11 11.41 -3.95
C PRO A 173 23.89 10.26 -3.30
N THR A 174 25.23 10.33 -3.27
CA THR A 174 26.08 9.33 -2.59
C THR A 174 25.71 9.18 -1.10
N ASN A 175 25.04 10.18 -0.54
CA ASN A 175 24.52 10.20 0.82
C ASN A 175 23.02 9.86 0.91
N ALA A 176 22.30 9.45 -0.14
CA ALA A 176 20.84 9.33 -0.11
C ALA A 176 20.34 8.42 1.03
N GLU A 177 20.89 7.21 1.12
CA GLU A 177 20.60 6.27 2.20
C GLU A 177 21.05 6.80 3.56
N LYS A 178 22.22 7.47 3.63
CA LYS A 178 22.72 8.13 4.85
C LYS A 178 21.83 9.31 5.27
N GLU A 179 21.23 9.99 4.32
CA GLU A 179 20.32 11.12 4.50
C GLU A 179 18.95 10.63 4.92
N ALA A 180 18.43 9.56 4.30
CA ALA A 180 17.22 8.85 4.72
C ALA A 180 17.36 8.36 6.16
N ARG A 181 18.47 7.68 6.51
CA ARG A 181 18.78 7.30 7.91
C ARG A 181 18.91 8.52 8.83
N GLY A 182 19.51 9.60 8.35
CA GLY A 182 19.62 10.85 9.09
C GLY A 182 18.26 11.51 9.35
N ARG A 183 17.36 11.50 8.37
CA ARG A 183 15.99 12.00 8.46
C ARG A 183 15.16 11.13 9.38
N LEU A 184 15.25 9.81 9.25
CA LEU A 184 14.60 8.83 10.13
C LEU A 184 14.99 9.07 11.59
N ARG A 185 16.28 9.24 11.87
CA ARG A 185 16.77 9.52 13.23
C ARG A 185 16.25 10.83 13.83
N ARG A 186 15.92 11.80 12.98
CA ARG A 186 15.38 13.11 13.40
C ARG A 186 13.85 13.18 13.28
N LEU A 187 13.21 12.14 12.75
CA LEU A 187 11.78 12.14 12.48
C LEU A 187 11.01 12.11 13.80
N LYS A 188 10.31 13.20 14.09
CA LYS A 188 9.43 13.32 15.26
C LYS A 188 8.02 13.67 14.80
N GLN A 189 7.01 13.12 15.47
CA GLN A 189 5.62 13.46 15.23
C GLN A 189 5.37 14.90 15.69
N MET A 190 5.39 15.85 14.75
CA MET A 190 5.08 17.26 15.03
C MET A 190 3.57 17.55 14.89
N GLY A 191 2.95 17.03 13.83
CA GLY A 191 1.54 17.24 13.49
C GLY A 191 0.66 16.02 13.76
N SER A 192 -0.14 15.64 12.75
CA SER A 192 -1.02 14.48 12.81
C SER A 192 -0.22 13.17 12.82
N ILE A 193 -0.79 12.12 13.42
CA ILE A 193 -0.16 10.79 13.39
C ILE A 193 -0.14 10.21 11.96
N ARG A 194 -1.12 10.57 11.11
CA ARG A 194 -1.19 10.13 9.72
C ARG A 194 -0.02 10.65 8.89
N ASP A 195 0.32 11.93 9.04
CA ASP A 195 1.44 12.53 8.32
C ASP A 195 2.77 11.92 8.79
N TYR A 196 2.91 11.69 10.09
CA TYR A 196 4.08 11.01 10.66
C TYR A 196 4.22 9.58 10.10
N ILE A 197 3.13 8.79 10.09
CA ILE A 197 3.14 7.44 9.49
C ILE A 197 3.54 7.50 8.03
N LYS A 198 2.97 8.44 7.26
CA LYS A 198 3.30 8.59 5.84
C LYS A 198 4.79 8.88 5.63
N GLU A 199 5.35 9.85 6.35
CA GLU A 199 6.78 10.18 6.26
C GLU A 199 7.67 9.04 6.74
N PHE A 200 7.30 8.37 7.82
CA PHE A 200 8.00 7.20 8.32
C PHE A 200 8.01 6.08 7.28
N THR A 201 6.86 5.72 6.71
CA THR A 201 6.76 4.68 5.67
C THR A 201 7.59 5.04 4.43
N THR A 202 7.57 6.30 3.99
CA THR A 202 8.43 6.73 2.87
C THR A 202 9.92 6.55 3.18
N LEU A 203 10.38 6.95 4.37
CA LEU A 203 11.78 6.77 4.79
C LEU A 203 12.16 5.30 4.96
N SER A 204 11.23 4.48 5.45
CA SER A 204 11.42 3.03 5.59
C SER A 204 11.59 2.34 4.24
N LEU A 205 10.89 2.81 3.20
CA LEU A 205 11.04 2.30 1.84
C LEU A 205 12.32 2.80 1.16
N GLU A 206 12.87 3.93 1.59
CA GLU A 206 14.15 4.47 1.09
C GLU A 206 15.37 3.75 1.69
N ILE A 207 15.19 3.01 2.81
CA ILE A 207 16.24 2.26 3.50
C ILE A 207 16.03 0.76 3.24
N GLU A 208 16.77 0.21 2.27
CA GLU A 208 16.60 -1.17 1.80
C GLU A 208 16.88 -2.25 2.88
N ASP A 209 17.69 -1.95 3.89
CA ASP A 209 18.20 -2.91 4.88
C ASP A 209 17.64 -2.75 6.31
N MET A 210 16.46 -2.14 6.48
CA MET A 210 15.92 -1.89 7.82
C MET A 210 15.24 -3.12 8.42
N SER A 211 15.74 -3.59 9.57
CA SER A 211 15.08 -4.69 10.31
C SER A 211 13.74 -4.25 10.91
N GLU A 212 12.78 -5.17 11.05
CA GLU A 212 11.48 -4.86 11.68
C GLU A 212 11.63 -4.33 13.11
N LYS A 213 12.62 -4.85 13.86
CA LYS A 213 12.91 -4.40 15.22
C LYS A 213 13.43 -2.96 15.25
N ASP A 214 14.34 -2.61 14.35
CA ASP A 214 14.86 -1.25 14.25
C ASP A 214 13.79 -0.29 13.74
N SER A 215 13.00 -0.71 12.76
CA SER A 215 11.84 0.03 12.25
C SER A 215 10.87 0.38 13.39
N LEU A 216 10.44 -0.61 14.17
CA LEU A 216 9.56 -0.39 15.31
C LEU A 216 10.20 0.53 16.35
N PHE A 217 11.50 0.37 16.64
CA PHE A 217 12.22 1.22 17.57
C PHE A 217 12.21 2.69 17.13
N TYR A 218 12.58 2.98 15.88
CA TYR A 218 12.59 4.35 15.35
C TYR A 218 11.17 4.94 15.26
N PHE A 219 10.17 4.12 14.92
CA PHE A 219 8.78 4.54 14.92
C PHE A 219 8.32 4.96 16.32
N MET A 220 8.59 4.14 17.33
CA MET A 220 8.22 4.42 18.72
C MET A 220 8.95 5.62 19.31
N ASP A 221 10.24 5.78 18.97
CA ASP A 221 11.05 6.92 19.41
C ASP A 221 10.57 8.25 18.82
N GLY A 222 10.02 8.22 17.60
CA GLY A 222 9.51 9.41 16.92
C GLY A 222 8.10 9.84 17.33
N LEU A 223 7.29 8.96 17.90
CA LEU A 223 5.92 9.27 18.33
C LEU A 223 5.85 10.27 19.50
N LYS A 224 4.76 11.03 19.58
CA LYS A 224 4.41 11.83 20.78
C LYS A 224 4.13 10.90 21.97
N ASP A 225 4.40 11.40 23.17
CA ASP A 225 4.31 10.59 24.39
C ASP A 225 2.93 9.93 24.58
N TRP A 226 1.84 10.67 24.37
CA TRP A 226 0.49 10.12 24.48
C TRP A 226 0.24 8.96 23.51
N ALA A 227 0.69 9.08 22.26
CA ALA A 227 0.52 8.07 21.22
C ALA A 227 1.40 6.84 21.51
N ARG A 228 2.61 7.07 22.03
CA ARG A 228 3.53 6.01 22.44
C ARG A 228 2.99 5.19 23.61
N VAL A 229 2.36 5.84 24.59
CA VAL A 229 1.74 5.18 25.75
C VAL A 229 0.55 4.34 25.30
N GLU A 230 -0.39 4.92 24.55
CA GLU A 230 -1.55 4.21 24.02
C GLU A 230 -1.15 2.97 23.18
N LEU A 231 -0.13 3.13 22.32
CA LEU A 231 0.35 2.04 21.48
C LEU A 231 1.00 0.92 22.31
N LYS A 232 1.77 1.26 23.35
CA LYS A 232 2.32 0.27 24.30
C LYS A 232 1.22 -0.46 25.06
N GLU A 233 0.19 0.25 25.52
CA GLU A 233 -0.93 -0.38 26.25
C GLU A 233 -1.69 -1.37 25.38
N ARG A 234 -1.87 -1.08 24.08
CA ARG A 234 -2.51 -2.01 23.14
C ARG A 234 -1.61 -3.19 22.78
N MET A 235 -0.30 -2.97 22.63
CA MET A 235 0.66 -4.03 22.33
C MET A 235 0.91 -4.99 23.51
N CYS A 236 0.73 -4.55 24.75
CA CYS A 236 0.83 -5.42 25.94
C CYS A 236 -0.47 -6.18 26.27
N LYS A 237 -1.58 -5.89 25.58
CA LYS A 237 -2.89 -6.53 25.80
C LYS A 237 -3.21 -7.64 24.79
N ILE A 238 -2.27 -7.96 23.89
CA ILE A 238 -2.34 -9.06 22.91
C ILE A 238 -1.38 -10.16 23.36
#